data_AF-A0A1Q7M1E8-F1
#
_entry.id   AF-A0A1Q7M1E8-F1
#
_cell.length_a   1.000
_cell.length_b   1.000
_cell.length_c   1.000
_cell.angle_alpha   90.00
_cell.angle_beta   90.00
_cell.angle_gamma   90.00
#
_symmetry.space_group_name_H-M   'P 1'
#
loop_
_entity.id
_entity.type
_entity.pdbx_description
1 polymer ?
#
loop_
_entity_poly.entity_id
_entity_poly.type
_entity_poly.pdbx_seq_one_letter_code
_entity_poly.pdbx_strand_id
1 'polypeptide(L)'
;MRLDTLTTRSRHLALFERYGALLTEHQHEVLDLTLRSDWSLAEIADHQGTSRAAVHDIVRRSTEALEEYERRLGLLAEAGRRRRKVASLERELAGLKQRVAELER
;
A
#
# COMPACT_ATOMS: atom_id res chain seq x y z
N MET A 1 -16.03 -6.20 11.72
CA MET A 1 -14.81 -6.55 12.47
C MET A 1 -13.79 -7.44 11.75
N ARG A 2 -14.13 -8.36 10.82
CA ARG A 2 -13.14 -9.04 9.94
C ARG A 2 -12.79 -8.27 8.66
N LEU A 3 -13.68 -7.41 8.18
CA LEU A 3 -13.44 -6.57 7.00
C LEU A 3 -12.45 -5.43 7.29
N ASP A 4 -12.43 -4.96 8.53
CA ASP A 4 -11.57 -3.86 8.98
C ASP A 4 -10.10 -4.26 8.98
N THR A 5 -9.80 -5.51 9.37
CA THR A 5 -8.42 -6.02 9.41
C THR A 5 -7.84 -6.26 8.02
N LEU A 6 -8.63 -6.79 7.08
CA LEU A 6 -8.22 -6.95 5.68
C LEU A 6 -7.98 -5.60 4.99
N THR A 7 -8.88 -4.65 5.20
CA THR A 7 -8.75 -3.29 4.65
C THR A 7 -7.51 -2.60 5.19
N THR A 8 -7.26 -2.75 6.50
CA THR A 8 -6.06 -2.20 7.15
C THR A 8 -4.79 -2.84 6.61
N ARG A 9 -4.75 -4.17 6.48
CA ARG A 9 -3.59 -4.89 5.90
C ARG A 9 -3.31 -4.42 4.46
N SER A 10 -4.33 -4.34 3.62
CA SER A 10 -4.20 -3.87 2.24
C SER A 10 -3.67 -2.43 2.17
N ARG A 11 -4.11 -1.55 3.08
CA ARG A 11 -3.59 -0.19 3.18
C ARG A 11 -2.12 -0.18 3.57
N HIS A 12 -1.73 -0.92 4.60
CA HIS A 12 -0.33 -1.00 5.03
C HIS A 12 0.57 -1.56 3.94
N LEU A 13 0.13 -2.57 3.19
CA LEU A 13 0.89 -3.09 2.04
C LEU A 13 1.08 -2.01 0.96
N ALA A 14 0.02 -1.29 0.58
CA ALA A 14 0.12 -0.22 -0.41
C ALA A 14 1.02 0.94 0.03
N LEU A 15 1.03 1.25 1.33
CA LEU A 15 1.96 2.23 1.91
C LEU A 15 3.39 1.70 1.92
N PHE A 16 3.59 0.44 2.27
CA PHE A 16 4.90 -0.21 2.27
C PHE A 16 5.51 -0.25 0.86
N GLU A 17 4.73 -0.58 -0.18
CA GLU A 17 5.19 -0.50 -1.58
C GLU A 17 5.61 0.91 -2.00
N ARG A 18 5.02 1.95 -1.38
CA ARG A 18 5.30 3.35 -1.72
C ARG A 18 6.48 3.93 -0.95
N TYR A 19 6.60 3.59 0.33
CA TYR A 19 7.49 4.25 1.27
C TYR A 19 8.46 3.31 1.98
N GLY A 20 8.44 1.99 1.68
CA GLY A 20 9.28 0.99 2.34
C GLY A 20 10.76 1.35 2.28
N ALA A 21 11.24 1.93 1.17
CA ALA A 21 12.61 2.37 1.00
C ALA A 21 13.07 3.50 1.97
N LEU A 22 12.15 4.16 2.67
CA LEU A 22 12.45 5.18 3.69
C LEU A 22 12.60 4.58 5.09
N LEU A 23 12.23 3.32 5.27
CA LEU A 23 12.40 2.61 6.52
C LEU A 23 13.86 2.20 6.71
N THR A 24 14.24 1.95 7.96
CA THR A 24 15.50 1.25 8.23
C THR A 24 15.45 -0.17 7.69
N GLU A 25 16.61 -0.76 7.40
CA GLU A 25 16.71 -2.14 6.88
C GLU A 25 15.94 -3.15 7.73
N HIS A 26 16.08 -3.06 9.06
CA HIS A 26 15.39 -3.96 9.99
C HIS A 26 13.86 -3.78 9.98
N GLN A 27 13.36 -2.55 9.91
CA GLN A 27 11.92 -2.28 9.78
C GLN A 27 11.38 -2.79 8.45
N HIS A 28 12.15 -2.61 7.37
CA HIS A 28 11.79 -3.08 6.05
C HIS A 28 11.69 -4.61 6.02
N GLU A 29 12.68 -5.32 6.53
CA GLU A 29 12.71 -6.78 6.60
C GLU A 29 11.51 -7.34 7.38
N VAL A 30 11.25 -6.81 8.58
CA VAL A 30 10.13 -7.26 9.41
C VAL A 30 8.77 -7.02 8.71
N LEU A 31 8.60 -5.87 8.06
CA LEU A 31 7.37 -5.60 7.31
C LEU A 31 7.24 -6.44 6.04
N ASP A 32 8.33 -6.76 5.35
CA ASP A 32 8.30 -7.61 4.16
C ASP A 32 7.83 -9.02 4.52
N LEU A 33 8.42 -9.62 5.56
CA LEU A 33 8.00 -10.92 6.10
C LEU A 33 6.52 -10.91 6.54
N THR A 34 6.11 -9.83 7.22
CA THR A 34 4.73 -9.72 7.74
C THR A 34 3.69 -9.47 6.64
N LEU A 35 3.97 -8.59 5.67
CA LEU A 35 2.99 -8.09 4.71
C LEU A 35 3.01 -8.81 3.37
N ARG A 36 4.14 -9.38 2.95
CA ARG A 36 4.30 -10.09 1.67
C ARG A 36 4.47 -11.59 1.83
N SER A 37 5.15 -12.05 2.89
CA SER A 37 5.41 -13.48 3.09
C SER A 37 4.41 -14.16 4.03
N ASP A 38 3.44 -13.42 4.59
CA ASP A 38 2.43 -13.92 5.53
C ASP A 38 2.99 -14.59 6.79
N TRP A 39 4.23 -14.23 7.21
CA TRP A 39 4.80 -14.73 8.45
C TRP A 39 4.05 -14.18 9.67
N SER A 40 3.83 -15.03 10.65
CA SER A 40 3.33 -14.64 11.96
C SER A 40 4.42 -13.95 12.79
N LEU A 41 4.00 -13.15 13.76
CA LEU A 41 4.93 -12.48 14.69
C LEU A 41 5.78 -13.46 15.51
N ALA A 42 5.30 -14.70 15.69
CA ALA A 42 6.05 -15.75 16.37
C ALA A 42 7.16 -16.30 15.47
N GLU A 43 6.85 -16.62 14.21
CA GLU A 43 7.85 -17.10 13.25
C GLU A 43 8.97 -16.08 13.02
N ILE A 44 8.63 -14.78 12.93
CA ILE A 44 9.64 -13.72 12.80
C ILE A 44 10.47 -13.60 14.09
N ALA A 45 9.85 -13.71 15.26
CA ALA A 45 10.55 -13.63 16.53
C ALA A 45 11.56 -14.76 16.70
N ASP A 46 11.15 -15.99 16.38
CA ASP A 46 12.02 -17.17 16.41
C ASP A 46 13.16 -17.05 15.39
N HIS A 47 12.88 -16.57 14.18
CA HIS A 47 13.88 -16.37 13.13
C HIS A 47 14.93 -15.30 13.48
N GLN A 48 14.51 -14.21 14.13
CA GLN A 48 15.40 -13.12 14.54
C GLN A 48 16.02 -13.31 15.93
N GLY A 49 15.68 -14.40 16.65
CA GLY A 49 16.14 -14.64 18.01
C GLY A 49 15.68 -13.57 19.00
N THR A 50 14.46 -13.03 18.81
CA THR A 50 13.89 -11.95 19.61
C THR A 50 12.53 -12.35 20.21
N SER A 51 11.88 -11.43 20.92
CA SER A 51 10.54 -11.67 21.47
C SER A 51 9.43 -11.28 20.49
N ARG A 52 8.29 -11.99 20.56
CA ARG A 52 7.07 -11.62 19.82
C ARG A 52 6.63 -10.17 20.10
N ALA A 53 6.84 -9.68 21.32
CA ALA A 53 6.53 -8.30 21.70
C ALA A 53 7.43 -7.29 20.96
N ALA A 54 8.72 -7.59 20.82
CA ALA A 54 9.65 -6.74 20.07
C ALA A 54 9.26 -6.67 18.59
N VAL A 55 8.92 -7.80 17.95
CA VAL A 55 8.44 -7.82 16.56
C VAL A 55 7.15 -7.03 16.41
N HIS A 56 6.18 -7.23 17.32
CA HIS A 56 4.94 -6.46 17.33
C HIS A 56 5.19 -4.94 17.37
N ASP A 57 6.09 -4.49 18.24
CA ASP A 57 6.43 -3.07 18.37
C ASP A 57 7.15 -2.51 17.14
N ILE A 58 7.98 -3.32 16.48
CA ILE A 58 8.61 -2.95 15.21
C ILE A 58 7.54 -2.79 14.13
N VAL A 59 6.63 -3.76 13.98
CA VAL A 59 5.53 -3.67 13.00
C VAL A 59 4.70 -2.41 13.24
N ARG A 60 4.26 -2.19 14.49
CA ARG A 60 3.44 -1.03 14.87
C ARG A 60 4.13 0.29 14.52
N ARG A 61 5.36 0.51 14.99
CA ARG A 61 6.10 1.76 14.72
C ARG A 61 6.40 1.96 13.23
N SER A 62 6.67 0.88 12.51
CA SER A 62 6.92 0.95 11.07
C SER A 62 5.64 1.34 10.31
N THR A 63 4.49 0.78 10.66
CA THR A 63 3.21 1.17 10.07
C THR A 63 2.83 2.63 10.41
N GLU A 64 3.12 3.08 11.64
CA GLU A 64 2.91 4.48 12.05
C GLU A 64 3.81 5.45 11.23
N ALA A 65 5.05 5.07 10.96
CA ALA A 65 5.97 5.85 10.13
C ALA A 65 5.48 5.93 8.67
N LEU A 66 5.03 4.80 8.09
CA LEU A 66 4.45 4.76 6.74
C LEU A 66 3.22 5.67 6.61
N GLU A 67 2.35 5.69 7.61
CA GLU A 67 1.20 6.60 7.67
C GLU A 67 1.62 8.07 7.78
N GLU A 68 2.67 8.38 8.55
CA GLU A 68 3.23 9.74 8.62
C GLU A 68 3.83 10.18 7.28
N TYR A 69 4.52 9.30 6.57
CA TYR A 69 5.01 9.60 5.22
C TYR A 69 3.86 9.89 4.27
N GLU A 70 2.76 9.13 4.31
CA GLU A 70 1.58 9.45 3.50
C GLU A 70 0.95 10.78 3.88
N ARG A 71 0.85 11.11 5.19
CA ARG A 71 0.34 12.42 5.61
C ARG A 71 1.17 13.57 5.07
N ARG A 72 2.50 13.42 5.02
CA ARG A 72 3.42 14.47 4.55
C ARG A 72 3.54 14.53 3.04
N LEU A 73 3.57 13.39 2.36
CA LEU A 73 3.94 13.28 0.95
C LEU A 73 2.74 12.99 0.04
N GLY A 74 1.70 12.33 0.55
CA GLY A 74 0.44 12.10 -0.16
C GLY A 74 0.55 11.30 -1.46
N LEU A 75 1.61 10.51 -1.65
CA LEU A 75 1.91 9.84 -2.92
C LEU A 75 0.89 8.76 -3.27
N LEU A 76 0.35 8.05 -2.27
CA LEU A 76 -0.66 7.02 -2.50
C LEU A 76 -1.99 7.66 -2.92
N ALA A 77 -2.44 8.70 -2.20
CA ALA A 77 -3.62 9.47 -2.55
C ALA A 77 -3.52 10.11 -3.95
N GLU A 78 -2.36 10.71 -4.27
CA GLU A 78 -2.10 11.33 -5.57
C GLU A 78 -2.07 10.30 -6.71
N ALA A 79 -1.49 9.12 -6.50
CA ALA A 79 -1.59 8.01 -7.46
C ALA A 79 -3.06 7.59 -7.70
N GLY A 80 -3.89 7.57 -6.65
CA GLY A 80 -5.33 7.34 -6.77
C GLY A 80 -6.05 8.41 -7.60
N ARG A 81 -5.75 9.69 -7.37
CA ARG A 81 -6.31 10.82 -8.13
C ARG A 81 -5.94 10.74 -9.61
N ARG A 82 -4.65 10.52 -9.91
CA ARG A 82 -4.15 10.39 -11.29
C ARG A 82 -4.83 9.25 -12.04
N ARG A 83 -4.94 8.07 -11.43
CA ARG A 83 -5.65 6.92 -12.02
C ARG A 83 -7.11 7.24 -12.36
N ARG A 84 -7.83 7.89 -11.45
CA ARG A 84 -9.22 8.31 -11.71
C ARG A 84 -9.32 9.31 -12.86
N LYS A 85 -8.36 10.24 -12.97
CA LYS A 85 -8.35 11.23 -14.05
C LYS A 85 -8.10 10.55 -15.40
N VAL A 86 -7.12 9.65 -15.48
CA VAL A 86 -6.85 8.86 -16.71
C VAL A 86 -8.08 8.06 -17.12
N ALA A 87 -8.70 7.33 -16.20
CA ALA A 87 -9.92 6.57 -16.48
C ALA A 87 -11.13 7.44 -16.89
N SER A 88 -11.17 8.73 -16.50
CA SER A 88 -12.17 9.67 -17.04
C SER A 88 -11.87 10.01 -18.49
N LEU A 89 -10.63 10.38 -18.78
CA LEU A 89 -10.19 10.77 -20.12
C LEU A 89 -10.36 9.62 -21.12
N GLU A 90 -10.07 8.38 -20.72
CA GLU A 90 -10.28 7.19 -21.55
C GLU A 90 -11.76 7.00 -21.92
N ARG A 91 -12.68 7.21 -20.96
CA ARG A 91 -14.13 7.14 -21.20
C ARG A 91 -14.61 8.25 -22.12
N GLU A 92 -14.14 9.48 -21.91
CA GLU A 92 -14.46 10.62 -22.77
C GLU A 92 -13.96 10.40 -24.20
N LEU A 93 -12.72 9.91 -24.36
CA LEU A 93 -12.14 9.57 -25.65
C LEU A 93 -12.90 8.46 -26.37
N ALA A 94 -13.31 7.41 -25.64
CA ALA A 94 -14.13 6.33 -26.19
C ALA A 94 -15.47 6.86 -26.72
N GLY A 95 -16.16 7.71 -25.95
CA GLY A 95 -17.41 8.33 -26.37
C GLY A 95 -17.26 9.24 -27.60
N LEU A 96 -16.16 10.00 -27.68
CA LEU A 96 -15.85 10.82 -28.86
C LEU A 96 -15.59 9.97 -30.10
N LYS A 97 -14.82 8.87 -29.98
CA LYS A 97 -14.57 7.93 -31.08
C LYS A 97 -15.85 7.33 -31.63
N GLN A 98 -16.81 6.99 -30.76
CA GLN A 98 -18.12 6.48 -31.19
C GLN A 98 -18.90 7.53 -31.98
N ARG A 99 -18.96 8.78 -31.49
CA ARG A 99 -19.67 9.87 -32.17
C ARG A 99 -19.07 10.22 -33.53
N VAL A 100 -17.75 10.20 -33.65
CA VAL A 100 -17.07 10.42 -34.95
C VAL A 100 -17.43 9.31 -35.93
N ALA A 101 -17.38 8.04 -35.49
CA ALA A 101 -17.75 6.91 -36.32
C ALA A 101 -19.24 6.91 -36.75
N GLU A 102 -20.12 7.55 -35.99
CA GLU A 102 -21.52 7.76 -36.36
C GLU A 102 -21.70 8.87 -37.39
N LEU A 103 -20.85 9.90 -37.39
CA LEU A 103 -20.90 11.02 -38.34
C LEU A 103 -20.25 10.71 -39.69
N GLU A 104 -19.33 9.74 -39.73
CA GLU A 104 -18.68 9.26 -40.95
C GLU A 104 -19.50 8.20 -41.71
N ARG A 105 -20.69 7.84 -41.19
CA ARG A 105 -21.66 6.93 -41.83
C ARG A 105 -22.75 7.72 -42.53
#